data_AF-A0AAU9TP92-F1
#
_entry.id   AF-A0AAU9TP92-F1
#
_cell.length_a   1.000
_cell.length_b   1.000
_cell.length_c   1.000
_cell.angle_alpha   90.00
_cell.angle_beta   90.00
_cell.angle_gamma   90.00
#
_symmetry.space_group_name_H-M   'P 1'
#
loop_
_entity.id
_entity.type
_entity.pdbx_description
1 polymer ?
#
loop_
_entity_poly.entity_id
_entity_poly.type
_entity_poly.pdbx_seq_one_letter_code
_entity_poly.pdbx_strand_id
1 'polypeptide(L)'
;MPKTLKSGEREMVLKVKSFCEKEKSNKGPIIAFESVRLRVAAMTGISEKTVTKISKEGEVAASTSTKISTPGKSRPRDSKIQLDDFEMCALRHKIHEFYVVRKELPTLTKILHELRNDIDYKGSRTTLWRIMKKMGFFFKNCHSKRKVLMERHDIVAWRFRYLNELRDNRNREQRPVIYLDETYIHSTYCAGKCWQSEMLNEEGVLSSDSKGPRWIIVHAGGEMGFIPNA
;
A
#
# COMPACT_ATOMS: atom_id res chain seq x y z
N MET A 1 -3.56 -24.07 -24.15
CA MET A 1 -2.76 -23.59 -25.30
C MET A 1 -1.35 -24.15 -25.20
N PRO A 2 -0.72 -24.62 -26.28
CA PRO A 2 0.66 -25.10 -26.25
C PRO A 2 1.64 -23.98 -25.87
N LYS A 3 2.68 -24.33 -25.11
CA LYS A 3 3.71 -23.39 -24.65
C LYS A 3 4.48 -22.81 -25.85
N THR A 4 4.46 -21.50 -26.02
CA THR A 4 5.20 -20.83 -27.10
C THR A 4 6.70 -20.80 -26.77
N LEU A 5 7.52 -21.45 -27.61
CA LEU A 5 8.99 -21.44 -27.51
C LEU A 5 9.59 -20.28 -28.31
N LYS A 6 10.57 -19.59 -27.72
CA LYS A 6 11.36 -18.52 -28.37
C LYS A 6 12.42 -19.09 -29.33
N SER A 7 12.97 -18.24 -30.20
CA SER A 7 13.95 -18.64 -31.24
C SER A 7 15.12 -19.46 -30.69
N GLY A 8 15.77 -19.01 -29.61
CA GLY A 8 16.89 -19.72 -29.00
C GLY A 8 16.53 -21.11 -28.44
N GLU A 9 15.32 -21.26 -27.88
CA GLU A 9 14.84 -22.57 -27.41
C GLU A 9 14.59 -23.52 -28.59
N ARG A 10 14.04 -23.00 -29.70
CA ARG A 10 13.82 -23.78 -30.93
C ARG A 10 15.14 -24.24 -31.54
N GLU A 11 16.14 -23.37 -31.60
CA GLU A 11 17.47 -23.71 -32.11
C GLU A 11 18.14 -24.79 -31.25
N MET A 12 18.03 -24.67 -29.92
CA MET A 12 18.56 -25.68 -29.00
C MET A 12 17.87 -27.04 -29.21
N VAL A 13 16.55 -27.07 -29.38
CA VAL A 13 15.80 -28.31 -29.69
C VAL A 13 16.29 -28.94 -31.00
N LEU A 14 16.55 -28.13 -32.04
CA LEU A 14 17.09 -28.63 -33.32
C LEU A 14 18.49 -29.24 -33.16
N LYS A 15 19.38 -28.61 -32.37
CA LYS A 15 20.72 -29.14 -32.10
C LYS A 15 20.66 -30.49 -31.39
N VAL A 16 19.86 -30.59 -30.33
CA VAL A 16 19.65 -31.84 -29.57
C VAL A 16 19.12 -32.93 -30.50
N LYS A 17 18.09 -32.63 -31.30
CA LYS A 17 17.52 -33.57 -32.26
C LYS A 17 18.57 -34.09 -33.24
N SER A 18 19.37 -33.18 -33.82
CA SER A 18 20.41 -33.55 -34.79
C SER A 18 21.49 -34.46 -34.19
N PHE A 19 21.82 -34.27 -32.90
CA PHE A 19 22.79 -35.11 -32.21
C PHE A 19 22.21 -36.51 -31.97
N CYS A 20 20.97 -36.62 -31.49
CA CYS A 20 20.30 -37.90 -31.28
C CYS A 20 20.11 -38.69 -32.59
N GLU A 21 19.86 -38.01 -33.71
CA GLU A 21 19.79 -38.66 -35.03
C GLU A 21 21.14 -39.25 -35.45
N LYS A 22 22.26 -38.56 -35.17
CA LYS A 22 23.61 -39.09 -35.41
C LYS A 22 23.89 -40.34 -34.56
N GLU A 23 23.50 -40.33 -33.28
CA GLU A 23 23.65 -41.52 -32.41
C GLU A 23 22.79 -42.70 -32.91
N LYS A 24 21.58 -42.42 -33.41
CA LYS A 24 20.71 -43.44 -34.02
C LYS A 24 21.37 -44.08 -35.24
N SER A 25 21.95 -43.28 -36.15
CA SER A 25 22.67 -43.79 -37.31
C SER A 25 23.93 -44.58 -36.93
N ASN A 26 24.61 -44.18 -35.86
CA ASN A 26 25.80 -44.87 -35.34
C ASN A 26 25.47 -46.18 -34.58
N LYS A 27 24.18 -46.49 -34.36
CA LYS A 27 23.69 -47.62 -33.53
C LYS A 27 24.34 -47.69 -32.14
N GLY A 28 24.73 -46.53 -31.60
CA GLY A 28 25.46 -46.46 -30.34
C GLY A 28 25.76 -45.01 -29.93
N PRO A 29 26.06 -44.78 -28.65
CA PRO A 29 26.38 -43.45 -28.14
C PRO A 29 27.66 -42.90 -28.79
N ILE A 30 27.61 -41.66 -29.28
CA ILE A 30 28.82 -40.96 -29.76
C ILE A 30 29.69 -40.58 -28.55
N ILE A 31 29.03 -40.22 -27.45
CA ILE A 31 29.64 -39.88 -26.17
C ILE A 31 29.08 -40.83 -25.12
N ALA A 32 29.96 -41.45 -24.34
CA ALA A 32 29.63 -42.43 -23.31
C ALA A 32 28.55 -41.91 -22.34
N PHE A 33 27.63 -42.78 -21.93
CA PHE A 33 26.48 -42.40 -21.11
C PHE A 33 26.89 -41.88 -19.72
N GLU A 34 28.03 -42.33 -19.21
CA GLU A 34 28.63 -41.92 -17.95
C GLU A 34 29.04 -40.43 -18.00
N SER A 35 29.42 -39.95 -19.18
CA SER A 35 29.91 -38.59 -19.41
C SER A 35 28.77 -37.59 -19.69
N VAL A 36 27.79 -37.53 -18.79
CA VAL A 36 26.55 -36.73 -18.93
C VAL A 36 26.83 -35.26 -19.27
N ARG A 37 27.80 -34.62 -18.60
CA ARG A 37 28.15 -33.20 -18.80
C ARG A 37 28.66 -32.92 -20.22
N LEU A 38 29.60 -33.74 -20.68
CA LEU A 38 30.16 -33.69 -22.03
C LEU A 38 29.08 -33.90 -23.09
N ARG A 39 28.18 -34.85 -22.85
CA ARG A 39 27.08 -35.15 -23.75
C ARG A 39 26.07 -34.00 -23.87
N VAL A 40 25.65 -33.43 -22.73
CA VAL A 40 24.75 -32.27 -22.72
C VAL A 40 25.41 -31.06 -23.39
N ALA A 41 26.69 -30.82 -23.15
CA ALA A 41 27.45 -29.77 -23.81
C ALA A 41 27.46 -29.96 -25.34
N ALA A 42 27.74 -31.17 -25.83
CA ALA A 42 27.73 -31.49 -27.26
C ALA A 42 26.33 -31.38 -27.89
N MET A 43 25.28 -31.84 -27.19
CA MET A 43 23.89 -31.79 -27.68
C MET A 43 23.35 -30.36 -27.75
N THR A 44 23.68 -29.52 -26.76
CA THR A 44 23.17 -28.14 -26.67
C THR A 44 24.06 -27.10 -27.36
N GLY A 45 25.32 -27.45 -27.65
CA GLY A 45 26.33 -26.54 -28.20
C GLY A 45 26.85 -25.52 -27.18
N ILE A 46 26.75 -25.83 -25.88
CA ILE A 46 27.13 -24.95 -24.76
C ILE A 46 28.36 -25.53 -24.06
N SER A 47 29.23 -24.68 -23.48
CA SER A 47 30.41 -25.16 -22.74
C SER A 47 30.04 -26.00 -21.51
N GLU A 48 30.85 -27.01 -21.18
CA GLU A 48 30.65 -27.84 -19.98
C GLU A 48 30.63 -27.03 -18.68
N LYS A 49 31.40 -25.95 -18.61
CA LYS A 49 31.41 -25.03 -17.46
C LYS A 49 30.04 -24.38 -17.26
N THR A 50 29.41 -23.94 -18.35
CA THR A 50 28.06 -23.35 -18.32
C THR A 50 27.02 -24.39 -17.96
N VAL A 51 27.10 -25.61 -18.51
CA VAL A 51 26.21 -26.72 -18.13
C VAL A 51 26.31 -27.00 -16.64
N THR A 52 27.53 -27.11 -16.11
CA THR A 52 27.76 -27.33 -14.66
C THR A 52 27.17 -26.21 -13.81
N LYS A 53 27.30 -24.95 -14.25
CA LYS A 53 26.70 -23.80 -13.56
C LYS A 53 25.18 -23.87 -13.55
N ILE A 54 24.56 -24.16 -14.70
CA ILE A 54 23.10 -24.28 -14.83
C ILE A 54 22.57 -25.45 -13.99
N SER A 55 23.27 -26.59 -13.96
CA SER A 55 22.90 -27.73 -13.12
C SER A 55 22.84 -27.35 -11.64
N LYS A 56 23.87 -26.66 -11.12
CA LYS A 56 23.89 -26.16 -9.73
C LYS A 56 22.78 -25.15 -9.46
N GLU A 57 22.53 -24.22 -10.39
CA GLU A 57 21.40 -23.28 -10.28
C GLU A 57 20.04 -24.01 -10.24
N GLY A 58 19.91 -25.09 -11.00
CA GLY A 58 18.73 -25.96 -11.01
C GLY A 58 18.50 -26.72 -9.70
N GLU A 59 19.57 -27.25 -9.10
CA GLU A 59 19.52 -27.91 -7.78
C GLU A 59 19.04 -26.95 -6.68
N VAL A 60 19.62 -25.75 -6.62
CA VAL A 60 19.22 -24.69 -5.67
C VAL A 60 17.79 -24.21 -5.92
N ALA A 61 17.39 -24.09 -7.19
CA ALA A 61 16.04 -23.71 -7.56
C ALA A 61 15.01 -24.78 -7.12
N ALA A 62 15.33 -26.07 -7.30
CA ALA A 62 14.50 -27.18 -6.86
C ALA A 62 14.36 -27.25 -5.34
N SER A 63 15.45 -27.07 -4.58
CA SER A 63 15.40 -27.06 -3.12
C SER A 63 14.60 -25.88 -2.55
N THR A 64 14.65 -24.73 -3.22
CA THR A 64 14.02 -23.48 -2.76
C THR A 64 12.62 -23.27 -3.36
N SER A 65 12.14 -24.19 -4.22
CA SER A 65 10.90 -24.02 -5.02
C SER A 65 10.86 -22.70 -5.81
N THR A 66 12.03 -22.21 -6.25
CA THR A 66 12.17 -20.98 -7.04
C THR A 66 12.41 -21.31 -8.51
N LYS A 67 12.16 -20.36 -9.41
CA LYS A 67 12.45 -20.55 -10.85
C LYS A 67 13.90 -20.20 -11.13
N ILE A 68 14.55 -20.97 -12.01
CA ILE A 68 15.88 -20.63 -12.55
C ILE A 68 15.76 -19.26 -13.24
N SER A 69 16.43 -18.26 -12.67
CA SER A 69 16.37 -16.87 -13.15
C SER A 69 17.46 -16.63 -14.19
N THR A 70 17.15 -15.91 -15.25
CA THR A 70 18.14 -15.49 -16.24
C THR A 70 19.12 -14.49 -15.59
N PRO A 71 20.44 -14.77 -15.61
CA PRO A 71 21.43 -13.85 -15.08
C PRO A 71 21.29 -12.45 -15.70
N GLY A 72 21.29 -11.41 -14.86
CA GLY A 72 21.21 -10.01 -15.29
C GLY A 72 19.80 -9.49 -15.65
N LYS A 73 18.74 -10.31 -15.56
CA LYS A 73 17.36 -9.87 -15.85
C LYS A 73 16.83 -8.84 -14.85
N SER A 74 17.29 -8.88 -13.61
CA SER A 74 16.98 -7.88 -12.59
C SER A 74 18.29 -7.21 -12.13
N ARG A 75 18.68 -6.14 -12.82
CA ARG A 75 19.68 -5.21 -12.29
C ARG A 75 18.91 -4.02 -11.72
N PRO A 76 18.88 -3.81 -10.39
CA PRO A 76 18.36 -2.57 -9.85
C PRO A 76 19.16 -1.42 -10.49
N ARG A 77 18.45 -0.47 -11.10
CA ARG A 77 19.07 0.75 -11.61
C ARG A 77 19.03 1.77 -10.48
N ASP A 78 20.20 2.29 -10.13
CA ASP A 78 20.26 3.43 -9.23
C ASP A 78 19.54 4.63 -9.87
N SER A 79 18.81 5.36 -9.03
CA SER A 79 18.25 6.63 -9.46
C SER A 79 19.39 7.59 -9.74
N LYS A 80 19.42 8.20 -10.93
CA LYS A 80 20.43 9.18 -11.35
C LYS A 80 20.53 10.41 -10.44
N ILE A 81 19.53 10.62 -9.58
CA ILE A 81 19.44 11.74 -8.66
C ILE A 81 19.20 11.13 -7.29
N GLN A 82 20.16 11.35 -6.41
CA GLN A 82 20.10 11.02 -5.00
C GLN A 82 20.23 12.34 -4.26
N LEU A 83 19.34 12.56 -3.30
CA LEU A 83 19.48 13.69 -2.39
C LEU A 83 20.35 13.26 -1.22
N ASP A 84 21.22 14.14 -0.75
CA ASP A 84 21.93 13.93 0.51
C ASP A 84 21.00 14.18 1.72
N ASP A 85 21.49 13.90 2.92
CA ASP A 85 20.69 14.07 4.14
C ASP A 85 20.28 15.53 4.39
N PHE A 86 21.09 16.49 3.94
CA PHE A 86 20.82 17.91 4.08
C PHE A 86 19.69 18.36 3.16
N GLU A 87 19.75 17.99 1.89
CA GLU A 87 18.72 18.22 0.88
C GLU A 87 17.40 17.52 1.25
N MET A 88 17.48 16.32 1.84
CA MET A 88 16.31 15.64 2.41
C MET A 88 15.70 16.44 3.57
N CYS A 89 16.52 17.05 4.43
CA CYS A 89 16.03 17.92 5.50
C CYS A 89 15.40 19.20 4.95
N ALA A 90 16.02 19.83 3.94
CA ALA A 90 15.48 21.00 3.26
C ALA A 90 14.12 20.69 2.61
N LEU A 91 14.00 19.55 1.92
CA LEU A 91 12.75 19.07 1.34
C LEU A 91 11.64 18.91 2.39
N ARG A 92 11.96 18.27 3.52
CA ARG A 92 11.02 18.10 4.63
C ARG A 92 10.57 19.46 5.17
N HIS A 93 11.50 20.37 5.41
CA HIS A 93 11.20 21.71 5.90
C HIS A 93 10.27 22.46 4.95
N LYS A 94 10.52 22.39 3.63
CA LYS A 94 9.65 23.02 2.63
C LYS A 94 8.25 22.44 2.59
N ILE A 95 8.11 21.13 2.66
CA ILE A 95 6.78 20.51 2.74
C ILE A 95 6.03 21.02 3.99
N HIS A 96 6.71 21.15 5.13
CA HIS A 96 6.11 21.71 6.35
C HIS A 96 5.78 23.20 6.22
N GLU A 97 6.61 24.01 5.56
CA GLU A 97 6.37 25.44 5.32
C GLU A 97 5.04 25.66 4.58
N PHE A 98 4.73 24.84 3.56
CA PHE A 98 3.45 24.90 2.84
C PHE A 98 2.25 24.78 3.79
N TYR A 99 2.31 23.86 4.75
CA TYR A 99 1.22 23.66 5.71
C TYR A 99 1.18 24.71 6.82
N VAL A 100 2.33 25.10 7.36
CA VAL A 100 2.41 25.93 8.58
C VAL A 100 2.32 27.41 8.24
N VAL A 101 3.10 27.87 7.26
CA VAL A 101 3.24 29.29 6.91
C VAL A 101 2.25 29.66 5.83
N ARG A 102 2.30 28.96 4.68
CA ARG A 102 1.47 29.30 3.51
C ARG A 102 0.01 28.88 3.66
N LYS A 103 -0.29 27.95 4.58
CA LYS A 103 -1.62 27.35 4.78
C LYS A 103 -2.22 26.76 3.50
N GLU A 104 -1.37 26.26 2.61
CA GLU A 104 -1.76 25.67 1.33
C GLU A 104 -1.45 24.17 1.28
N LEU A 105 -2.19 23.45 0.43
CA LEU A 105 -1.88 22.04 0.16
C LEU A 105 -0.68 21.94 -0.79
N PRO A 106 0.43 21.31 -0.37
CA PRO A 106 1.59 21.16 -1.23
C PRO A 106 1.29 20.13 -2.34
N THR A 107 1.38 20.58 -3.59
CA THR A 107 1.37 19.69 -4.75
C THR A 107 2.80 19.39 -5.18
N LEU A 108 3.03 18.24 -5.83
CA LEU A 108 4.35 17.88 -6.35
C LEU A 108 4.94 18.95 -7.27
N THR A 109 4.11 19.64 -8.06
CA THR A 109 4.56 20.70 -8.96
C THR A 109 5.00 21.94 -8.19
N LYS A 110 4.24 22.35 -7.17
CA LYS A 110 4.60 23.48 -6.30
C LYS A 110 5.90 23.20 -5.54
N ILE A 111 6.00 22.02 -4.91
CA ILE A 111 7.22 21.60 -4.21
C ILE A 111 8.41 21.60 -5.19
N LEU A 112 8.24 21.04 -6.39
CA LEU A 112 9.33 20.98 -7.38
C LEU A 112 9.78 22.37 -7.85
N HIS A 113 8.86 23.32 -7.97
CA HIS A 113 9.21 24.70 -8.32
C HIS A 113 10.07 25.36 -7.23
N GLU A 114 9.66 25.25 -5.96
CA GLU A 114 10.42 25.80 -4.83
C GLU A 114 11.79 25.15 -4.68
N LEU A 115 11.87 23.82 -4.80
CA LEU A 115 13.16 23.12 -4.71
C LEU A 115 14.12 23.49 -5.85
N ARG A 116 13.61 23.82 -7.03
CA ARG A 116 14.45 24.31 -8.13
C ARG A 116 15.05 25.67 -7.82
N ASN A 117 14.29 26.54 -7.16
CA ASN A 117 14.75 27.88 -6.81
C ASN A 117 15.73 27.85 -5.63
N ASP A 118 15.46 27.03 -4.62
CA ASP A 118 16.20 27.10 -3.35
C ASP A 118 17.42 26.17 -3.28
N ILE A 119 17.37 25.00 -3.93
CA ILE A 119 18.42 23.97 -3.85
C ILE A 119 18.93 23.50 -5.23
N ASP A 120 18.64 24.24 -6.31
CA ASP A 120 18.99 23.86 -7.70
C ASP A 120 18.59 22.40 -8.03
N TYR A 121 17.40 21.96 -7.59
CA TYR A 121 16.98 20.57 -7.78
C TYR A 121 16.77 20.20 -9.26
N LYS A 122 17.66 19.35 -9.79
CA LYS A 122 17.65 18.93 -11.22
C LYS A 122 16.69 17.78 -11.54
N GLY A 123 15.92 17.30 -10.56
CA GLY A 123 15.07 16.15 -10.75
C GLY A 123 13.73 16.42 -11.41
N SER A 124 13.20 15.34 -11.99
CA SER A 124 11.85 15.33 -12.55
C SER A 124 10.79 15.16 -11.45
N ARG A 125 9.54 15.47 -11.77
CA ARG A 125 8.39 15.29 -10.87
C ARG A 125 8.26 13.85 -10.36
N THR A 126 8.52 12.87 -11.22
CA THR A 126 8.43 11.44 -10.84
C THR A 126 9.58 11.03 -9.94
N THR A 127 10.77 11.59 -10.14
CA THR A 127 11.92 11.39 -9.26
C THR A 127 11.63 11.96 -7.87
N LEU A 128 11.11 13.19 -7.79
CA LEU A 128 10.72 13.83 -6.53
C LEU A 128 9.68 12.99 -5.78
N TRP A 129 8.65 12.51 -6.47
CA TRP A 129 7.65 11.64 -5.87
C TRP A 129 8.24 10.35 -5.28
N ARG A 130 9.18 9.71 -5.98
CA ARG A 130 9.87 8.51 -5.45
C ARG A 130 10.69 8.83 -4.21
N ILE A 131 11.39 9.96 -4.19
CA ILE A 131 12.19 10.40 -3.03
C ILE A 131 11.28 10.69 -1.84
N MET A 132 10.20 11.46 -2.03
CA MET A 132 9.21 11.74 -1.00
C MET A 132 8.61 10.44 -0.43
N LYS A 133 8.31 9.45 -1.28
CA LYS A 133 7.81 8.15 -0.84
C LYS A 133 8.84 7.37 0.00
N LYS A 134 10.12 7.40 -0.39
CA LYS A 134 11.22 6.82 0.41
C LYS A 134 11.36 7.50 1.77
N MET A 135 11.14 8.82 1.85
CA MET A 135 11.15 9.59 3.09
C MET A 135 9.90 9.38 3.98
N GLY A 136 8.92 8.61 3.54
CA GLY A 136 7.69 8.32 4.29
C GLY A 136 6.52 9.28 4.01
N PHE A 137 6.61 10.15 3.00
CA PHE A 137 5.48 10.97 2.58
C PHE A 137 4.58 10.21 1.61
N PHE A 138 3.29 10.13 1.95
CA PHE A 138 2.28 9.48 1.14
C PHE A 138 1.10 10.41 0.89
N PHE A 139 0.55 10.37 -0.32
CA PHE A 139 -0.71 11.03 -0.61
C PHE A 139 -1.85 10.23 0.03
N LYS A 140 -2.52 10.80 1.02
CA LYS A 140 -3.61 10.18 1.78
C LYS A 140 -4.82 11.09 1.75
N ASN A 141 -6.00 10.52 1.94
CA ASN A 141 -7.22 11.30 2.10
C ASN A 141 -7.07 12.24 3.30
N CYS A 142 -7.42 13.51 3.10
CA CYS A 142 -7.45 14.48 4.19
C CYS A 142 -8.48 14.01 5.22
N HIS A 143 -8.04 13.73 6.44
CA HIS A 143 -8.96 13.40 7.52
C HIS A 143 -9.77 14.65 7.91
N SER A 144 -10.98 14.43 8.42
CA SER A 144 -11.79 15.53 8.98
C SER A 144 -10.96 16.34 9.98
N LYS A 145 -11.08 17.68 9.92
CA LYS A 145 -10.52 18.60 10.92
C LYS A 145 -10.86 18.17 12.35
N ARG A 146 -11.93 17.38 12.59
CA ARG A 146 -12.22 16.80 13.90
C ARG A 146 -11.02 16.08 14.51
N LYS A 147 -10.27 15.26 13.75
CA LYS A 147 -9.09 14.55 14.30
C LYS A 147 -7.95 15.50 14.68
N VAL A 148 -7.77 16.59 13.94
CA VAL A 148 -6.77 17.64 14.24
C VAL A 148 -7.22 18.56 15.39
N LEU A 149 -8.53 18.76 15.55
CA LEU A 149 -9.15 19.51 16.66
C LEU A 149 -9.27 18.69 17.96
N MET A 150 -9.05 17.38 17.93
CA MET A 150 -9.23 16.50 19.10
C MET A 150 -8.08 16.55 20.10
N GLU A 151 -6.88 17.00 19.73
CA GLU A 151 -5.74 17.10 20.64
C GLU A 151 -5.36 18.55 20.92
N ARG A 152 -6.32 19.39 21.31
CA ARG A 152 -5.96 20.60 22.04
C ARG A 152 -5.48 20.18 23.44
N HIS A 153 -4.35 20.74 23.88
CA HIS A 153 -3.73 20.42 25.18
C HIS A 153 -4.69 20.62 26.36
N ASP A 154 -5.59 21.59 26.28
CA ASP A 154 -6.63 21.81 27.28
C ASP A 154 -7.61 20.63 27.34
N ILE A 155 -8.15 20.15 26.21
CA ILE A 155 -9.05 18.99 26.17
C ILE A 155 -8.38 17.73 26.73
N VAL A 156 -7.08 17.54 26.47
CA VAL A 156 -6.30 16.44 27.07
C VAL A 156 -6.22 16.59 28.59
N ALA A 157 -5.95 17.81 29.09
CA ALA A 157 -5.93 18.09 30.52
C ALA A 157 -7.31 17.89 31.18
N TRP A 158 -8.40 18.30 30.54
CA TRP A 158 -9.77 18.07 31.01
C TRP A 158 -10.08 16.57 31.11
N ARG A 159 -9.71 15.77 30.10
CA ARG A 159 -9.88 14.30 30.14
C ARG A 159 -9.05 13.67 31.26
N PHE A 160 -7.81 14.13 31.46
CA PHE A 160 -6.96 13.63 32.54
C PHE A 160 -7.57 13.89 33.92
N ARG A 161 -8.09 15.11 34.16
CA ARG A 161 -8.79 15.46 35.41
C ARG A 161 -10.02 14.58 35.62
N TYR A 162 -10.89 14.49 34.62
CA TYR A 162 -12.10 13.67 34.66
C TYR A 162 -11.81 12.19 34.97
N LEU A 163 -10.82 11.60 34.29
CA LEU A 163 -10.46 10.19 34.50
C LEU A 163 -9.84 9.94 35.88
N ASN A 164 -9.04 10.87 36.41
CA ASN A 164 -8.52 10.77 37.77
C ASN A 164 -9.64 10.83 38.80
N GLU A 165 -10.58 11.76 38.66
CA GLU A 165 -11.73 11.89 39.55
C GLU A 165 -12.61 10.63 39.53
N LEU A 166 -12.85 10.06 38.34
CA LEU A 166 -13.53 8.77 38.18
C LEU A 166 -12.78 7.62 38.86
N ARG A 167 -11.46 7.59 38.74
CA ARG A 167 -10.62 6.57 39.39
C ARG A 167 -10.67 6.69 40.90
N ASP A 168 -10.60 7.91 41.42
CA ASP A 168 -10.66 8.17 42.86
C ASP A 168 -12.05 7.85 43.41
N ASN A 169 -13.12 8.17 42.67
CA ASN A 169 -14.47 7.75 43.01
C ASN A 169 -14.60 6.22 43.08
N ARG A 170 -14.03 5.47 42.12
CA ARG A 170 -14.05 3.99 42.16
C ARG A 170 -13.32 3.42 43.38
N ASN A 171 -12.21 4.03 43.77
CA ASN A 171 -11.33 3.50 44.81
C ASN A 171 -11.67 3.97 46.23
N ARG A 172 -12.36 5.11 46.38
CA ARG A 172 -12.60 5.76 47.68
C ARG A 172 -14.07 6.01 47.96
N GLU A 173 -14.70 6.87 47.18
CA GLU A 173 -16.02 7.43 47.53
C GLU A 173 -17.19 6.53 47.11
N GLN A 174 -17.02 5.77 46.03
CA GLN A 174 -17.99 4.84 45.44
C GLN A 174 -19.36 5.48 45.18
N ARG A 175 -19.40 6.76 44.80
CA ARG A 175 -20.65 7.45 44.46
C ARG A 175 -21.22 6.91 43.13
N PRO A 176 -22.55 6.82 43.00
CA PRO A 176 -23.20 6.49 41.74
C PRO A 176 -22.76 7.45 40.63
N VAL A 177 -22.31 6.92 39.51
CA VAL A 177 -21.93 7.71 38.34
C VAL A 177 -23.13 7.84 37.42
N ILE A 178 -23.50 9.09 37.13
CA ILE A 178 -24.61 9.44 36.25
C ILE A 178 -24.04 10.07 34.99
N TYR A 179 -24.46 9.57 33.83
CA TYR A 179 -24.13 10.10 32.52
C TYR A 179 -25.32 10.84 31.96
N LEU A 180 -25.08 12.04 31.45
CA LEU A 180 -26.03 12.82 30.67
C LEU A 180 -25.67 12.65 29.20
N ASP A 181 -26.67 12.40 28.38
CA ASP A 181 -26.49 12.38 26.93
C ASP A 181 -27.65 13.07 26.23
N GLU A 182 -27.33 13.65 25.07
CA GLU A 182 -28.30 14.25 24.18
C GLU A 182 -28.28 13.49 22.85
N THR A 183 -29.44 12.97 22.46
CA THR A 183 -29.64 12.45 21.11
C THR A 183 -30.64 13.32 20.38
N TYR A 184 -30.58 13.33 19.05
CA TYR A 184 -31.52 14.08 18.23
C TYR A 184 -32.20 13.17 17.22
N ILE A 185 -33.51 13.35 17.09
CA ILE A 185 -34.30 12.75 16.02
C ILE A 185 -34.46 13.81 14.93
N HIS A 186 -33.99 13.46 13.74
CA HIS A 186 -34.15 14.31 12.56
C HIS A 186 -35.42 13.88 11.84
N SER A 187 -36.35 14.81 11.60
CA SER A 187 -37.63 14.50 10.93
C SER A 187 -37.45 13.96 9.51
N THR A 188 -36.26 14.10 8.94
CA THR A 188 -35.93 13.74 7.55
C THR A 188 -34.88 12.63 7.47
N TYR A 189 -34.70 11.86 8.54
CA TYR A 189 -33.81 10.70 8.52
C TYR A 189 -34.44 9.59 7.66
N CYS A 190 -34.10 9.58 6.37
CA CYS A 190 -34.49 8.54 5.43
C CYS A 190 -33.30 7.64 5.10
N ALA A 191 -33.56 6.37 4.82
CA ALA A 191 -32.55 5.48 4.28
C ALA A 191 -32.07 6.02 2.93
N GLY A 192 -30.75 6.20 2.75
CA GLY A 192 -30.18 6.74 1.51
C GLY A 192 -30.39 5.86 0.28
N LYS A 193 -30.92 4.65 0.46
CA LYS A 193 -31.35 3.73 -0.60
C LYS A 193 -32.62 3.03 -0.13
N CYS A 194 -33.63 2.97 -0.99
CA CYS A 194 -34.82 2.16 -0.79
C CYS A 194 -35.22 1.51 -2.12
N TRP A 195 -36.00 0.43 -2.05
CA TRP A 195 -36.59 -0.19 -3.23
C TRP A 195 -37.69 0.73 -3.78
N GLN A 196 -37.65 1.06 -5.06
CA GLN A 196 -38.64 1.90 -5.74
C GLN A 196 -39.05 1.23 -7.05
N SER A 197 -40.32 1.37 -7.42
CA SER A 197 -40.89 0.82 -8.66
C SER A 197 -40.54 1.71 -9.85
N GLU A 198 -40.24 1.10 -11.00
CA GLU A 198 -39.91 1.80 -12.25
C GLU A 198 -41.17 2.16 -13.07
N MET A 199 -42.34 1.70 -12.63
CA MET A 199 -43.62 2.00 -13.25
C MET A 199 -44.01 3.45 -12.95
N LEU A 200 -44.17 4.25 -14.01
CA LEU A 200 -44.68 5.62 -13.97
C LEU A 200 -46.06 5.62 -13.27
N ASN A 201 -46.08 6.03 -11.99
CA ASN A 201 -47.21 6.46 -11.15
C ASN A 201 -47.18 5.93 -9.70
N GLU A 202 -46.16 5.16 -9.30
CA GLU A 202 -45.96 4.83 -7.87
C GLU A 202 -44.95 5.81 -7.25
N GLU A 203 -45.43 6.76 -6.45
CA GLU A 203 -44.55 7.68 -5.70
C GLU A 203 -43.73 6.90 -4.66
N GLY A 204 -42.41 6.78 -4.89
CA GLY A 204 -41.47 6.17 -3.96
C GLY A 204 -41.21 7.05 -2.72
N VAL A 205 -40.41 6.55 -1.77
CA VAL A 205 -39.99 7.34 -0.60
C VAL A 205 -39.19 8.56 -1.07
N LEU A 206 -39.79 9.74 -0.94
CA LEU A 206 -39.16 11.02 -1.26
C LEU A 206 -38.37 11.54 -0.06
N SER A 207 -37.13 11.96 -0.28
CA SER A 207 -36.39 12.74 0.71
C SER A 207 -36.85 14.20 0.65
N SER A 208 -37.09 14.82 1.80
CA SER A 208 -37.41 16.24 1.86
C SER A 208 -36.18 17.10 1.51
N ASP A 209 -36.39 18.18 0.74
CA ASP A 209 -35.34 19.11 0.34
C ASP A 209 -34.76 19.93 1.50
N SER A 210 -35.59 20.17 2.53
CA SER A 210 -35.15 20.84 3.75
C SER A 210 -34.85 19.82 4.85
N LYS A 211 -33.93 20.17 5.75
CA LYS A 211 -33.57 19.33 6.90
C LYS A 211 -34.66 19.23 7.97
N GLY A 212 -35.72 20.05 7.90
CA GLY A 212 -36.80 20.03 8.89
C GLY A 212 -36.34 20.34 10.33
N PRO A 213 -37.28 20.34 11.29
CA PRO A 213 -36.98 20.54 12.70
C PRO A 213 -36.21 19.33 13.29
N ARG A 214 -35.36 19.62 14.28
CA ARG A 214 -34.67 18.59 15.07
C ARG A 214 -35.33 18.50 16.44
N TRP A 215 -35.72 17.30 16.83
CA TRP A 215 -36.15 17.00 18.18
C TRP A 215 -34.95 16.56 18.98
N ILE A 216 -34.62 17.27 20.05
CA ILE A 216 -33.52 16.91 20.95
C ILE A 216 -34.12 16.18 22.14
N ILE A 217 -33.60 15.00 22.43
CA ILE A 217 -33.94 14.19 23.59
C ILE A 217 -32.73 14.22 24.50
N VAL A 218 -32.90 14.78 25.69
CA VAL A 218 -31.89 14.81 26.75
C VAL A 218 -32.35 13.87 27.84
N HIS A 219 -31.45 13.03 28.35
CA HIS A 219 -31.76 12.18 29.49
C HIS A 219 -30.49 11.85 30.29
N ALA A 220 -30.68 11.47 31.55
CA ALA A 220 -29.64 10.96 32.43
C ALA A 220 -29.79 9.46 32.73
N GLY A 221 -28.67 8.73 32.81
CA GLY A 221 -28.67 7.32 33.20
C GLY A 221 -27.37 6.90 33.88
N GLY A 222 -27.44 5.87 34.72
CA GLY A 222 -26.29 5.30 35.41
C GLY A 222 -26.39 3.79 35.51
N GLU A 223 -25.59 3.19 36.39
CA GLU A 223 -25.59 1.74 36.63
C GLU A 223 -26.97 1.19 37.05
N MET A 224 -27.77 2.02 37.74
CA MET A 224 -29.10 1.68 38.23
C MET A 224 -30.22 1.93 37.19
N GLY A 225 -29.86 2.26 35.94
CA GLY A 225 -30.80 2.57 34.86
C GLY A 225 -31.05 4.06 34.66
N PHE A 226 -32.15 4.37 33.99
CA PHE A 226 -32.55 5.75 33.70
C PHE A 226 -33.11 6.45 34.93
N ILE A 227 -32.75 7.71 35.11
CA ILE A 227 -33.24 8.52 36.22
C ILE A 227 -34.64 9.02 35.89
N PRO A 228 -35.67 8.66 36.67
CA PRO A 228 -37.03 9.13 36.40
C PRO A 228 -37.13 10.65 36.48
N ASN A 229 -37.79 11.26 35.48
CA ASN A 229 -37.96 12.72 35.36
C ASN A 229 -36.65 13.53 35.28
N ALA A 230 -35.60 12.94 34.72
CA ALA A 230 -34.35 13.63 34.40
C ALA A 230 -34.45 14.51 33.15
#